data_AF-A0A5B6ZIA8-F1
#
_entry.id   AF-A0A5B6ZIA8-F1
#
_cell.length_a   1.000
_cell.length_b   1.000
_cell.length_c   1.000
_cell.angle_alpha   90.00
_cell.angle_beta   90.00
_cell.angle_gamma   90.00
#
_symmetry.space_group_name_H-M   'P 1'
#
loop_
_entity.id
_entity.type
_entity.pdbx_description
1 polymer ?
#
loop_
_entity_poly.entity_id
_entity_poly.type
_entity_poly.pdbx_seq_one_letter_code
_entity_poly.pdbx_strand_id
1 'polypeptide(L)'
;TQQQREKTAELMFEKYKVPALFLAKNAVLTSFASGRATSLVVESGGGSTTVAPVHDGYVLQKAVASSPIGGEFLTDCLMKSLESKGLTIKPRYSFKRKEIRPGEFQTLDVDFPNTTESYKLYSQRVIVSDIKE
;
A
#
# COMPACT_ATOMS: atom_id res chain seq x y z
N THR A 1 -2.27 -17.06 -4.22
CA THR A 1 -2.93 -18.28 -4.74
C THR A 1 -1.96 -19.09 -5.57
N GLN A 2 -2.28 -20.34 -5.96
CA GLN A 2 -1.44 -21.14 -6.87
C GLN A 2 -1.22 -20.40 -8.20
N GLN A 3 -2.29 -19.92 -8.83
CA GLN A 3 -2.25 -19.18 -10.08
C GLN A 3 -1.34 -17.93 -10.02
N GLN A 4 -1.37 -17.18 -8.92
CA GLN A 4 -0.47 -16.02 -8.74
C GLN A 4 1.00 -16.43 -8.65
N ARG A 5 1.30 -17.56 -7.99
CA ARG A 5 2.68 -18.07 -7.87
C ARG A 5 3.20 -18.55 -9.22
N GLU A 6 2.38 -19.25 -9.99
CA GLU A 6 2.70 -19.70 -11.35
C GLU A 6 2.97 -18.51 -12.26
N LYS A 7 2.07 -17.52 -12.31
CA LYS A 7 2.26 -16.30 -13.10
C LYS A 7 3.51 -15.51 -12.69
N THR A 8 3.82 -15.47 -11.40
CA THR A 8 5.05 -14.81 -10.91
C THR A 8 6.29 -15.57 -11.38
N ALA A 9 6.28 -16.90 -11.31
CA ALA A 9 7.40 -17.73 -11.77
C ALA A 9 7.60 -17.62 -13.28
N GLU A 10 6.52 -17.70 -14.07
CA GLU A 10 6.53 -17.48 -15.53
C GLU A 10 7.18 -16.14 -15.85
N LEU A 11 6.72 -15.05 -15.22
CA LEU A 11 7.26 -13.72 -15.46
C LEU A 11 8.76 -13.64 -15.12
N MET A 12 9.17 -14.19 -13.97
CA MET A 12 10.56 -14.13 -13.51
C MET A 12 11.50 -14.94 -14.42
N PHE A 13 11.13 -16.16 -14.80
CA PHE A 13 11.99 -17.01 -15.64
C PHE A 13 11.91 -16.66 -17.13
N GLU A 14 10.72 -16.42 -17.67
CA GLU A 14 10.54 -16.24 -19.11
C GLU A 14 10.83 -14.82 -19.58
N LYS A 15 10.39 -13.80 -18.83
CA LYS A 15 10.61 -12.40 -19.18
C LYS A 15 11.92 -11.87 -18.62
N TYR A 16 12.15 -12.06 -17.32
CA TYR A 16 13.31 -11.47 -16.64
C TYR A 16 14.55 -12.38 -16.62
N LYS A 17 14.43 -13.63 -17.09
CA LYS A 17 15.54 -14.59 -17.23
C LYS A 17 16.35 -14.78 -15.94
N VAL A 18 15.68 -14.77 -14.78
CA VAL A 18 16.38 -15.00 -13.51
C VAL A 18 16.91 -16.44 -13.44
N PRO A 19 18.12 -16.67 -12.89
CA PRO A 19 18.70 -18.02 -12.82
C PRO A 19 18.03 -18.92 -11.78
N ALA A 20 17.40 -18.32 -10.76
CA ALA A 20 16.71 -19.03 -9.69
C ALA A 20 15.63 -18.13 -9.07
N LEU A 21 14.60 -18.75 -8.47
CA LEU A 21 13.51 -18.08 -7.76
C LEU A 21 13.21 -18.84 -6.46
N PHE A 22 13.07 -18.11 -5.36
CA PHE A 22 12.62 -18.64 -4.07
C PHE A 22 11.41 -17.84 -3.57
N LEU A 23 10.31 -18.53 -3.26
CA LEU A 23 9.09 -17.93 -2.75
C LEU A 23 8.85 -18.39 -1.31
N ALA A 24 8.79 -17.45 -0.37
CA ALA A 24 8.54 -17.71 1.04
C ALA A 24 7.34 -16.90 1.55
N LYS A 25 6.74 -17.36 2.65
CA LYS A 25 5.67 -16.64 3.35
C LYS A 25 6.28 -15.54 4.23
N ASN A 26 5.70 -14.34 4.20
CA ASN A 26 6.14 -13.20 5.01
C ASN A 26 6.29 -13.54 6.50
N ALA A 27 5.36 -14.31 7.06
CA ALA A 27 5.44 -14.75 8.46
C ALA A 27 6.71 -15.55 8.77
N VAL A 28 7.15 -16.45 7.88
CA VAL A 28 8.40 -17.22 8.07
C VAL A 28 9.60 -16.29 8.00
N LEU A 29 9.62 -15.38 7.02
CA LEU A 29 10.71 -14.40 6.86
C LEU A 29 10.80 -13.46 8.07
N THR A 30 9.67 -13.02 8.61
CA THR A 30 9.59 -12.16 9.80
C THR A 30 10.09 -12.90 11.04
N SER A 31 9.62 -14.14 11.23
CA SER A 31 10.05 -15.02 12.32
C SER A 31 11.57 -15.26 12.26
N PHE A 32 12.09 -15.59 11.08
CA PHE A 32 13.52 -15.76 10.82
C PHE A 32 14.33 -14.49 11.09
N ALA A 33 13.89 -13.33 10.58
CA ALA A 33 14.55 -12.04 10.81
C ALA A 33 14.61 -11.68 12.31
N SER A 34 13.64 -12.14 13.10
CA SER A 34 13.64 -11.98 14.56
C SER A 34 14.49 -13.02 15.31
N GLY A 35 15.09 -13.99 14.62
CA GLY A 35 15.86 -15.08 15.23
C GLY A 35 15.00 -16.05 16.03
N ARG A 36 13.70 -16.15 15.73
CA ARG A 36 12.76 -17.02 16.46
C ARG A 36 12.31 -18.14 15.54
N ALA A 37 12.51 -19.39 15.96
CA ALA A 37 11.99 -20.55 15.20
C ALA A 37 10.48 -20.76 15.43
N THR A 38 9.99 -20.37 16.61
CA THR A 38 8.58 -20.42 16.98
C THR A 38 8.11 -19.02 17.42
N SER A 39 7.06 -18.50 16.79
CA SER A 39 6.53 -17.15 17.04
C SER A 39 5.10 -17.00 16.53
N LEU A 40 4.33 -16.09 17.12
CA LEU A 40 3.10 -15.58 16.51
C LEU A 40 3.44 -14.29 15.74
N VAL A 41 3.32 -14.31 14.40
CA VAL A 41 3.53 -13.12 13.58
C VAL A 41 2.21 -12.40 13.36
N VAL A 42 2.18 -11.11 13.71
CA VAL A 42 1.06 -10.21 13.44
C VAL A 42 1.55 -9.15 12.46
N GLU A 43 1.11 -9.24 11.20
CA GLU A 43 1.52 -8.38 10.10
C GLU A 43 0.35 -7.48 9.69
N SER A 44 0.45 -6.17 9.96
CA SER A 44 -0.53 -5.17 9.51
C SER A 44 0.02 -4.45 8.27
N GLY A 45 -0.44 -4.85 7.09
CA GLY A 45 -0.04 -4.26 5.80
C GLY A 45 -0.98 -3.16 5.32
N GLY A 46 -0.84 -2.77 4.05
CA GLY A 46 -1.71 -1.80 3.39
C GLY A 46 -3.17 -2.28 3.31
N GLY A 47 -3.43 -3.39 2.64
CA GLY A 47 -4.80 -3.86 2.43
C GLY A 47 -5.38 -4.78 3.51
N SER A 48 -4.55 -5.33 4.41
CA SER A 48 -5.01 -6.33 5.39
C SER A 48 -4.07 -6.49 6.57
N THR A 49 -4.60 -7.07 7.64
CA THR A 49 -3.83 -7.53 8.80
C THR A 49 -3.92 -9.05 8.87
N THR A 50 -2.78 -9.72 8.93
CA THR A 50 -2.69 -11.19 9.00
C THR A 50 -2.00 -11.61 10.29
N VAL A 51 -2.55 -12.64 10.92
CA VAL A 51 -1.99 -13.30 12.09
C VAL A 51 -1.62 -14.73 11.70
N ALA A 52 -0.35 -15.07 11.80
CA ALA A 52 0.19 -16.35 11.37
C ALA A 52 1.13 -16.95 12.43
N PRO A 53 0.75 -18.06 13.06
CA PRO A 53 1.67 -18.80 13.93
C PRO A 53 2.73 -19.53 13.09
N VAL A 54 3.98 -19.35 13.50
CA VAL A 54 5.17 -20.06 13.00
C VAL A 54 5.65 -20.98 14.10
N HIS A 55 5.87 -22.25 13.78
CA HIS A 55 6.41 -23.25 14.68
C HIS A 55 7.53 -24.00 13.96
N ASP A 56 8.73 -24.01 14.56
CA ASP A 56 9.96 -24.57 14.00
C ASP A 56 10.22 -24.19 12.54
N GLY A 57 9.97 -22.91 12.20
CA GLY A 57 10.15 -22.36 10.85
C GLY A 57 8.99 -22.60 9.88
N TYR A 58 7.94 -23.31 10.30
CA TYR A 58 6.77 -23.60 9.46
C TYR A 58 5.53 -22.83 9.90
N VAL A 59 4.75 -22.32 8.94
CA VAL A 59 3.45 -21.70 9.23
C VAL A 59 2.40 -22.78 9.44
N LEU A 60 1.69 -22.74 10.58
CA LEU A 60 0.54 -23.60 10.83
C LEU A 60 -0.67 -23.07 10.05
N GLN A 61 -0.80 -23.52 8.79
CA GLN A 61 -1.71 -22.90 7.81
C GLN A 61 -3.18 -22.82 8.26
N LYS A 62 -3.66 -23.84 8.98
CA LYS A 62 -5.05 -23.91 9.47
C LYS A 62 -5.36 -22.90 10.58
N ALA A 63 -4.32 -22.33 11.21
CA ALA A 63 -4.43 -21.37 12.29
C ALA A 63 -4.11 -19.93 11.85
N VAL A 64 -3.95 -19.69 10.54
CA VAL A 64 -3.79 -18.35 9.99
C VAL A 64 -5.14 -17.65 9.99
N ALA A 65 -5.18 -16.43 10.53
CA ALA A 65 -6.34 -15.55 10.48
C ALA A 65 -5.98 -14.26 9.73
N SER A 66 -6.94 -13.69 9.01
CA SER A 66 -6.75 -12.43 8.30
C SER A 66 -7.99 -11.56 8.40
N SER A 67 -7.77 -10.26 8.53
CA SER A 67 -8.82 -9.23 8.47
C SER A 67 -8.51 -8.27 7.32
N PRO A 68 -9.52 -7.84 6.52
CA PRO A 68 -9.36 -6.85 5.45
C PRO A 68 -9.24 -5.42 6.01
N ILE A 69 -8.52 -5.26 7.12
CA ILE A 69 -8.27 -3.98 7.78
C ILE A 69 -6.75 -3.80 7.76
N GLY A 70 -6.30 -2.71 7.16
CA GLY A 70 -4.90 -2.32 7.09
C GLY A 70 -4.76 -0.81 6.93
N GLY A 71 -3.59 -0.36 6.47
CA GLY A 71 -3.32 1.06 6.25
C GLY A 71 -4.26 1.74 5.24
N GLU A 72 -4.78 1.01 4.25
CA GLU A 72 -5.72 1.54 3.26
C GLU A 72 -7.08 1.86 3.88
N PHE A 73 -7.54 1.03 4.83
CA PHE A 73 -8.76 1.30 5.58
C PHE A 73 -8.62 2.59 6.40
N LEU A 74 -7.45 2.82 7.03
CA LEU A 74 -7.16 4.06 7.73
C LEU A 74 -7.14 5.26 6.78
N THR A 75 -6.55 5.11 5.59
CA THR A 75 -6.57 6.14 4.54
C THR A 75 -8.01 6.47 4.12
N ASP A 76 -8.90 5.49 3.99
CA ASP A 76 -10.31 5.71 3.68
C ASP A 76 -11.08 6.42 4.81
N CYS A 77 -10.82 6.05 6.07
CA CYS A 77 -11.37 6.75 7.23
C CYS A 77 -10.93 8.22 7.28
N LEU A 78 -9.65 8.49 7.00
CA LEU A 78 -9.12 9.84 7.01
C LEU A 78 -9.68 10.69 5.86
N MET A 79 -9.80 10.13 4.64
CA MET A 79 -10.48 10.81 3.52
C MET A 79 -11.89 11.26 3.91
N LYS A 80 -12.71 10.36 4.44
CA LYS A 80 -14.07 10.68 4.89
C LYS A 80 -14.10 11.75 6.00
N SER A 81 -13.13 11.72 6.91
CA SER A 81 -13.03 12.72 7.99
C SER A 81 -12.63 14.10 7.49
N LEU A 82 -11.78 14.18 6.46
CA LEU A 82 -11.41 15.45 5.83
C LEU A 82 -12.58 16.02 5.02
N GLU A 83 -13.28 15.17 4.26
CA GLU A 83 -14.49 15.54 3.51
C GLU A 83 -15.59 16.09 4.43
N SER A 84 -15.84 15.45 5.58
CA SER A 84 -16.85 15.93 6.54
C SER A 84 -16.50 17.27 7.20
N LYS A 85 -15.22 17.66 7.18
CA LYS A 85 -14.74 18.98 7.61
C LYS A 85 -14.73 20.02 6.49
N GLY A 86 -15.17 19.67 5.29
CA GLY A 86 -15.16 20.54 4.11
C GLY A 86 -13.77 20.74 3.50
N LEU A 87 -12.81 19.85 3.80
CA LEU A 87 -11.47 19.90 3.24
C LEU A 87 -11.37 19.04 1.97
N THR A 88 -11.23 19.70 0.82
CA THR A 88 -11.05 19.02 -0.47
C THR A 88 -9.58 18.70 -0.72
N ILE A 89 -9.26 17.42 -0.89
CA ILE A 89 -7.91 16.98 -1.26
C ILE A 89 -7.69 17.25 -2.75
N LYS A 90 -6.83 18.21 -3.06
CA LYS A 90 -6.43 18.55 -4.43
C LYS A 90 -5.11 17.84 -4.81
N PRO A 91 -5.10 16.98 -5.84
CA PRO A 91 -3.87 16.41 -6.37
C PRO A 91 -2.83 17.48 -6.75
N ARG A 92 -1.54 17.18 -6.60
CA ARG A 92 -0.45 18.14 -6.92
C ARG A 92 -0.50 18.66 -8.35
N TYR A 93 -0.97 17.86 -9.30
CA TYR A 93 -1.08 18.30 -10.69
C TYR A 93 -2.24 19.28 -10.90
N SER A 94 -3.28 19.29 -10.06
CA SER A 94 -4.50 20.06 -10.34
C SER A 94 -4.38 21.56 -10.06
N PHE A 95 -3.21 22.04 -9.63
CA PHE A 95 -2.98 23.45 -9.36
C PHE A 95 -1.53 23.86 -9.63
N LYS A 96 -1.30 25.14 -9.92
CA LYS A 96 0.02 25.75 -10.02
C LYS A 96 0.16 26.88 -9.02
N ARG A 97 1.35 27.02 -8.45
CA ARG A 97 1.71 28.19 -7.64
C ARG A 97 2.13 29.32 -8.57
N LYS A 98 1.43 30.45 -8.52
CA LYS A 98 1.79 31.68 -9.24
C LYS A 98 2.11 32.78 -8.24
N GLU A 99 3.23 33.47 -8.45
CA GLU A 99 3.56 34.67 -7.71
C GLU A 99 2.81 35.87 -8.32
N ILE A 100 2.03 36.56 -7.50
CA ILE A 100 1.28 37.76 -7.92
C ILE A 100 2.08 39.01 -7.58
N ARG A 101 2.72 39.02 -6.41
CA ARG A 101 3.61 40.08 -5.92
C ARG A 101 4.80 39.43 -5.24
N PRO A 102 5.93 40.14 -5.07
CA PRO A 102 7.09 39.61 -4.36
C PRO A 102 6.69 39.04 -2.99
N GLY A 103 6.80 37.72 -2.84
CA GLY A 103 6.43 37.00 -1.60
C GLY A 103 4.93 36.65 -1.43
N GLU A 104 4.05 37.05 -2.35
CA GLU A 104 2.62 36.72 -2.33
C GLU A 104 2.28 35.70 -3.42
N PHE A 105 1.96 34.47 -3.00
CA PHE A 105 1.66 33.35 -3.88
C PHE A 105 0.18 32.98 -3.85
N GLN A 106 -0.38 32.67 -5.02
CA GLN A 106 -1.72 32.12 -5.15
C GLN A 106 -1.68 30.79 -5.89
N THR A 107 -2.56 29.88 -5.50
CA THR A 107 -2.83 28.64 -6.22
C THR A 107 -3.83 28.90 -7.33
N LEU A 108 -3.45 28.61 -8.57
CA LEU A 108 -4.34 28.61 -9.72
C LEU A 108 -4.70 27.18 -10.06
N ASP A 109 -6.00 26.87 -10.12
CA ASP A 109 -6.47 25.57 -10.56
C ASP A 109 -6.16 25.38 -12.05
N VAL A 110 -5.69 24.19 -12.41
CA VAL A 110 -5.30 23.82 -13.78
C VAL A 110 -6.07 22.56 -14.16
N ASP A 111 -6.76 22.63 -15.29
CA ASP A 111 -7.50 21.48 -15.82
C ASP A 111 -6.59 20.52 -16.58
N PHE A 112 -6.83 19.22 -16.42
CA PHE A 112 -6.09 18.15 -17.07
C PHE A 112 -7.09 17.14 -17.66
N PRO A 113 -7.65 17.44 -18.85
CA PRO A 113 -8.77 16.69 -19.41
C PRO A 113 -8.44 15.22 -19.75
N ASN A 114 -7.16 14.89 -19.91
CA ASN A 114 -6.72 13.51 -20.20
C ASN A 114 -6.45 12.68 -18.94
N THR A 115 -6.87 13.15 -17.76
CA THR A 115 -6.66 12.42 -16.50
C THR A 115 -7.81 11.47 -16.24
N THR A 116 -7.49 10.18 -16.01
CA THR A 116 -8.50 9.21 -15.61
C THR A 116 -8.92 9.41 -14.15
N GLU A 117 -10.18 9.08 -13.83
CA GLU A 117 -10.67 9.13 -12.44
C GLU A 117 -9.88 8.21 -11.50
N SER A 118 -9.41 7.06 -11.98
CA SER A 118 -8.55 6.16 -11.20
C SER A 118 -7.22 6.80 -10.80
N TYR A 119 -6.60 7.56 -11.70
CA TYR A 119 -5.35 8.26 -11.42
C TYR A 119 -5.56 9.46 -10.47
N LYS A 120 -6.69 10.15 -10.62
CA LYS A 120 -7.10 11.21 -9.70
C LYS A 120 -7.30 10.68 -8.28
N LEU A 121 -8.08 9.59 -8.14
CA LEU A 121 -8.30 8.94 -6.86
C LEU A 121 -6.99 8.44 -6.25
N TYR A 122 -6.13 7.80 -7.05
CA TYR A 122 -4.79 7.39 -6.61
C TYR A 122 -4.00 8.57 -6.04
N SER A 123 -3.95 9.69 -6.77
CA SER A 123 -3.19 10.87 -6.36
C SER A 123 -3.74 11.50 -5.07
N GLN A 124 -5.06 11.50 -4.88
CA GLN A 124 -5.69 11.93 -3.63
C GLN A 124 -5.35 10.98 -2.48
N ARG A 125 -5.45 9.66 -2.71
CA ARG A 125 -5.12 8.63 -1.71
C ARG A 125 -3.66 8.70 -1.27
N VAL A 126 -2.72 8.98 -2.18
CA VAL A 126 -1.30 9.17 -1.85
C VAL A 126 -1.15 10.34 -0.87
N ILE A 127 -1.76 11.50 -1.16
CA ILE A 127 -1.71 12.66 -0.26
C ILE A 127 -2.24 12.30 1.13
N VAL A 128 -3.36 11.58 1.21
CA VAL A 128 -3.92 11.18 2.50
C VAL A 128 -3.07 10.12 3.20
N SER A 129 -2.44 9.22 2.43
CA SER A 129 -1.49 8.25 2.95
C SER A 129 -0.24 8.94 3.52
N ASP A 130 0.21 10.05 2.96
CA ASP A 130 1.35 10.80 3.48
C ASP A 130 1.00 11.53 4.79
N ILE A 131 -0.27 11.84 5.05
CA ILE A 131 -0.70 12.52 6.28
C ILE A 131 -0.65 11.59 7.51
N LYS A 132 -0.82 10.27 7.30
CA LYS A 132 -0.82 9.28 8.40
C LYS A 132 0.59 8.83 8.83
N GLU A 133 1.62 9.07 8.01
CA GLU A 133 3.01 8.68 8.25
C GLU A 133 3.78 9.80 8.96
#